data_AF-A0A7S2RRL8-F1
#
_entry.id   AF-A0A7S2RRL8-F1
#
_cell.length_a   1.000
_cell.length_b   1.000
_cell.length_c   1.000
_cell.angle_alpha   90.00
_cell.angle_beta   90.00
_cell.angle_gamma   90.00
#
_symmetry.space_group_name_H-M   'P 1'
#
loop_
_entity.id
_entity.type
_entity.pdbx_description
1 polymer ?
#
loop_
_entity_poly.entity_id
_entity_poly.type
_entity_poly.pdbx_seq_one_letter_code
_entity_poly.pdbx_strand_id
1 'polypeptide(L)'
;MRVLVALLSLAAGANAFGVMPLNTISRSTSLNIAIGDDELSAAQAETRTAGNRWAEIRHLSDEEADEQLSGEELEAFKTYHQRVKDDNDSVIELAAMIMKGVDIPQVQPKTKGARKRDKWAGAQALAAAKLKAGYVKPY
;
A
#
# COMPACT_ATOMS: atom_id res chain seq x y z
N MET A 1 56.67 -15.70 0.05
CA MET A 1 55.90 -15.45 1.30
C MET A 1 54.89 -14.30 1.18
N ARG A 2 55.24 -13.14 0.57
CA ARG A 2 54.32 -11.99 0.44
C ARG A 2 53.07 -12.21 -0.43
N VAL A 3 53.16 -13.06 -1.46
CA VAL A 3 52.04 -13.39 -2.37
C VAL A 3 50.99 -14.28 -1.69
N LEU A 4 51.43 -15.18 -0.80
CA LEU A 4 50.56 -16.08 -0.04
C LEU A 4 49.69 -15.32 0.97
N VAL A 5 50.27 -14.29 1.62
CA VAL A 5 49.55 -13.43 2.56
C VAL A 5 48.50 -12.57 1.83
N ALA A 6 48.79 -12.11 0.61
CA ALA A 6 47.84 -11.34 -0.20
C ALA A 6 46.67 -12.19 -0.74
N LEU A 7 46.90 -13.46 -1.08
CA LEU A 7 45.84 -14.38 -1.49
C LEU A 7 44.95 -14.81 -0.30
N LEU A 8 45.54 -15.00 0.88
CA LEU A 8 44.80 -15.32 2.11
C LEU A 8 43.95 -14.14 2.59
N SER A 9 44.41 -12.89 2.45
CA SER A 9 43.61 -11.71 2.81
C SER A 9 42.43 -11.48 1.85
N LEU A 10 42.58 -11.81 0.56
CA LEU A 10 41.48 -11.76 -0.41
C LEU A 10 40.42 -12.84 -0.15
N ALA A 11 40.82 -14.05 0.23
CA ALA A 11 39.90 -15.13 0.58
C ALA A 11 39.13 -14.87 1.89
N ALA A 12 39.73 -14.17 2.86
CA ALA A 12 39.04 -13.74 4.07
C ALA A 12 38.00 -12.63 3.78
N GLY A 13 38.31 -11.70 2.86
CA GLY A 13 37.38 -10.66 2.44
C GLY A 13 36.14 -11.19 1.69
N ALA A 14 36.31 -12.25 0.89
CA ALA A 14 35.19 -12.89 0.18
C ALA A 14 34.21 -13.63 1.11
N ASN A 15 34.68 -14.08 2.29
CA ASN A 15 33.82 -14.71 3.31
C ASN A 15 33.15 -13.70 4.25
N ALA A 16 33.67 -12.48 4.36
CA ALA A 16 33.08 -11.42 5.20
C ALA A 16 31.83 -10.77 4.57
N PHE A 17 31.66 -10.89 3.26
CA PHE A 17 30.48 -10.45 2.49
C PHE A 17 29.90 -11.55 1.61
N GLY A 18 30.12 -12.81 1.99
CA GLY A 18 29.40 -13.92 1.37
C GLY A 18 27.92 -13.72 1.65
N VAL A 19 27.17 -13.31 0.62
CA VAL A 19 25.71 -13.37 0.63
C VAL A 19 25.40 -14.79 1.05
N MET A 20 24.91 -14.97 2.29
CA MET A 20 24.40 -16.28 2.68
C MET A 20 23.45 -16.70 1.56
N PRO A 21 23.60 -17.90 0.96
CA PRO A 21 22.48 -18.43 0.22
C PRO A 21 21.35 -18.41 1.24
N LEU A 22 20.36 -17.56 1.00
CA LEU A 22 19.07 -17.68 1.68
C LEU A 22 18.69 -19.12 1.37
N ASN A 23 18.90 -20.02 2.33
CA ASN A 23 18.16 -21.25 2.41
C ASN A 23 16.74 -20.76 2.59
N THR A 24 16.07 -20.46 1.47
CA THR A 24 14.63 -20.39 1.36
C THR A 24 14.15 -21.82 1.53
N ILE A 25 14.38 -22.40 2.71
CA ILE A 25 13.39 -23.28 3.29
C ILE A 25 12.25 -22.32 3.58
N SER A 26 11.45 -22.06 2.55
CA SER A 26 10.10 -21.56 2.70
C SER A 26 9.40 -22.63 3.52
N ARG A 27 9.53 -22.57 4.84
CA ARG A 27 8.55 -23.19 5.71
C ARG A 27 7.30 -22.39 5.39
N SER A 28 6.48 -22.96 4.51
CA SER A 28 5.15 -22.46 4.23
C SER A 28 4.46 -22.31 5.59
N THR A 29 4.38 -21.08 6.08
CA THR A 29 3.54 -20.70 7.22
C THR A 29 2.11 -20.51 6.73
N SER A 30 1.67 -21.30 5.75
CA SER A 30 0.28 -21.29 5.32
C SER A 30 -0.56 -21.90 6.44
N LEU A 31 -1.27 -21.05 7.18
CA LEU A 31 -2.32 -21.49 8.10
C LEU A 31 -3.47 -22.22 7.39
N ASN A 32 -3.52 -22.15 6.06
CA ASN A 32 -4.60 -22.64 5.21
C ASN A 32 -4.20 -23.92 4.45
N ILE A 33 -3.47 -24.86 5.09
CA ILE A 33 -3.32 -26.19 4.48
C ILE A 33 -4.72 -26.80 4.43
N ALA A 34 -5.21 -27.10 3.23
CA ALA A 34 -6.47 -27.79 3.04
C ALA A 34 -6.35 -29.19 3.68
N ILE A 35 -6.96 -29.33 4.85
CA ILE A 35 -7.05 -30.60 5.57
C ILE A 35 -7.93 -31.54 4.73
N GLY A 36 -7.45 -32.77 4.52
CA GLY A 36 -8.20 -33.83 3.84
C GLY A 36 -9.50 -34.12 4.58
N ASP A 37 -10.55 -34.54 3.87
CA ASP A 37 -11.86 -34.80 4.49
C ASP A 37 -11.81 -35.90 5.55
N ASP A 38 -10.80 -36.78 5.49
CA ASP A 38 -10.49 -37.85 6.42
C ASP A 38 -9.85 -37.38 7.74
N GLU A 39 -9.30 -36.17 7.77
CA GLU A 39 -8.63 -35.59 8.94
C GLU A 39 -9.47 -34.50 9.64
N LEU A 40 -10.66 -34.20 9.14
CA LEU A 40 -11.56 -33.22 9.74
C LEU A 40 -12.21 -33.76 11.01
N SER A 41 -12.15 -32.99 12.09
CA SER A 41 -13.07 -33.20 13.22
C SER A 41 -14.51 -32.92 12.80
N ALA A 42 -15.49 -33.52 13.49
CA ALA A 42 -16.91 -33.32 13.20
C ALA A 42 -17.30 -31.83 13.15
N ALA A 43 -16.80 -31.02 14.09
CA ALA A 43 -17.07 -29.58 14.12
C ALA A 43 -16.47 -28.82 12.92
N GLN A 44 -15.31 -29.24 12.42
CA GLN A 44 -14.69 -28.64 11.23
C GLN A 44 -15.43 -29.06 9.95
N ALA A 45 -15.91 -30.30 9.89
CA ALA A 45 -16.73 -30.77 8.78
C ALA A 45 -18.04 -29.98 8.67
N GLU A 46 -18.74 -29.74 9.79
CA GLU A 46 -19.94 -28.89 9.83
C GLU A 46 -19.66 -27.43 9.41
N THR A 47 -18.53 -26.88 9.87
CA THR A 47 -18.13 -25.52 9.46
C THR A 47 -17.83 -25.46 7.95
N ARG A 48 -17.23 -26.53 7.39
CA ARG A 48 -16.92 -26.63 5.98
C ARG A 48 -18.20 -26.75 5.14
N THR A 49 -19.17 -27.56 5.56
CA THR A 49 -20.45 -27.67 4.85
C THR A 49 -21.24 -26.36 4.89
N ALA A 50 -21.31 -25.70 6.04
CA ALA A 50 -21.94 -24.38 6.16
C ALA A 50 -21.22 -23.32 5.30
N GLY A 51 -19.88 -23.34 5.29
CA GLY A 51 -19.08 -22.45 4.46
C GLY A 51 -19.27 -22.68 2.96
N ASN A 52 -19.37 -23.94 2.53
CA ASN A 52 -19.66 -24.29 1.14
C ASN A 52 -21.07 -23.83 0.74
N ARG A 53 -22.07 -24.09 1.58
CA ARG A 53 -23.44 -23.62 1.36
C ARG A 53 -23.50 -22.09 1.24
N TRP A 54 -22.78 -21.39 2.12
CA TRP A 54 -22.69 -19.94 2.04
C TRP A 54 -22.00 -19.46 0.75
N ALA A 55 -20.93 -20.14 0.32
CA ALA A 55 -20.22 -19.80 -0.90
C ALA A 55 -21.08 -19.97 -2.17
N GLU A 56 -22.00 -20.93 -2.17
CA GLU A 56 -22.98 -21.11 -3.24
C GLU A 56 -23.99 -19.96 -3.27
N ILE A 57 -24.55 -19.58 -2.11
CA ILE A 57 -25.69 -18.66 -2.08
C ILE A 57 -25.29 -17.19 -2.10
N ARG A 58 -24.09 -16.82 -1.62
CA ARG A 58 -23.66 -15.42 -1.48
C ARG A 58 -23.53 -14.64 -2.81
N HIS A 59 -23.57 -15.35 -3.94
CA HIS A 59 -23.44 -14.79 -5.28
C HIS A 59 -24.77 -14.72 -6.05
N LEU A 60 -25.86 -15.21 -5.45
CA LEU A 60 -27.20 -15.10 -6.02
C LEU A 60 -27.62 -13.62 -6.14
N SER A 61 -28.50 -13.33 -7.10
CA SER A 61 -29.20 -12.04 -7.12
C SER A 61 -30.24 -11.97 -5.99
N ASP A 62 -30.70 -10.75 -5.65
CA ASP A 62 -31.76 -10.56 -4.66
C ASP A 62 -33.05 -11.32 -5.06
N GLU A 63 -33.34 -11.40 -6.37
CA GLU A 63 -34.50 -12.11 -6.92
C GLU A 63 -34.32 -13.64 -6.85
N GLU A 64 -33.14 -14.15 -7.25
CA GLU A 64 -32.82 -15.58 -7.17
C GLU A 64 -32.79 -16.08 -5.73
N ALA A 65 -32.33 -15.24 -4.80
CA ALA A 65 -32.33 -15.55 -3.37
C ALA A 65 -33.76 -15.65 -2.82
N ASP A 66 -34.67 -14.76 -3.20
CA ASP A 66 -36.08 -14.80 -2.78
C ASP A 66 -36.81 -16.05 -3.31
N GLU A 67 -36.39 -16.60 -4.45
CA GLU A 67 -36.95 -17.83 -5.02
C GLU A 67 -36.34 -19.11 -4.43
N GLN A 68 -35.04 -19.11 -4.11
CA GLN A 68 -34.28 -20.31 -3.72
C GLN A 68 -34.07 -20.47 -2.21
N LEU A 69 -34.12 -19.37 -1.45
CA LEU A 69 -33.86 -19.35 -0.01
C LEU A 69 -35.14 -19.00 0.74
N SER A 70 -35.24 -19.49 1.98
CA SER A 70 -36.37 -19.17 2.84
C SER A 70 -35.95 -19.12 4.30
N GLY A 71 -36.73 -18.41 5.12
CA GLY A 71 -36.51 -18.30 6.56
C GLY A 71 -35.16 -17.65 6.91
N GLU A 72 -34.42 -18.28 7.81
CA GLU A 72 -33.19 -17.74 8.39
C GLU A 72 -32.05 -17.58 7.36
N GLU A 73 -31.93 -18.48 6.37
CA GLU A 73 -30.93 -18.34 5.30
C GLU A 73 -31.18 -17.09 4.45
N LEU A 74 -32.44 -16.77 4.16
CA LEU A 74 -32.81 -15.60 3.36
C LEU A 74 -32.55 -14.30 4.14
N GLU A 75 -32.88 -14.27 5.44
CA GLU A 75 -32.60 -13.12 6.30
C GLU A 75 -31.09 -12.87 6.43
N ALA A 76 -30.29 -13.92 6.60
CA ALA A 76 -28.84 -13.84 6.63
C ALA A 76 -28.26 -13.33 5.29
N PHE A 77 -28.77 -13.83 4.17
CA PHE A 77 -28.41 -13.37 2.83
C PHE A 77 -28.70 -11.88 2.65
N LYS A 78 -29.94 -11.43 2.94
CA LYS A 78 -30.35 -10.03 2.81
C LYS A 78 -29.52 -9.09 3.69
N THR A 79 -29.27 -9.51 4.93
CA THR A 79 -28.44 -8.73 5.87
C THR A 79 -27.01 -8.58 5.35
N TYR A 80 -26.43 -9.67 4.84
CA TYR A 80 -25.09 -9.64 4.26
C TYR A 80 -25.03 -8.74 3.02
N HIS A 81 -25.97 -8.92 2.09
CA HIS A 81 -25.97 -8.18 0.83
C HIS A 81 -26.20 -6.68 1.06
N GLN A 82 -27.07 -6.32 2.00
CA GLN A 82 -27.25 -4.92 2.42
C GLN A 82 -25.95 -4.33 2.97
N ARG A 83 -25.27 -5.04 3.87
CA ARG A 83 -23.99 -4.59 4.42
C ARG A 83 -22.92 -4.40 3.35
N VAL A 84 -22.85 -5.30 2.37
CA VAL A 84 -21.90 -5.17 1.25
C VAL A 84 -22.21 -3.93 0.40
N LYS A 85 -23.50 -3.63 0.17
CA LYS A 85 -23.91 -2.38 -0.51
C LYS A 85 -23.47 -1.16 0.29
N ASP A 86 -23.75 -1.12 1.59
CA ASP A 86 -23.38 0.00 2.47
C ASP A 86 -21.85 0.21 2.55
N ASP A 87 -21.08 -0.88 2.62
CA ASP A 87 -19.62 -0.85 2.63
C ASP A 87 -19.07 -0.31 1.30
N ASN A 88 -19.65 -0.73 0.17
CA ASN A 88 -19.26 -0.23 -1.16
C ASN A 88 -19.55 1.27 -1.30
N ASP A 89 -20.72 1.73 -0.86
CA ASP A 89 -21.07 3.16 -0.89
C ASP A 89 -20.08 3.97 -0.04
N SER A 90 -19.75 3.49 1.16
CA SER A 90 -18.76 4.11 2.04
C SER A 90 -17.37 4.20 1.38
N VAL A 91 -16.95 3.16 0.67
CA VAL A 91 -15.66 3.15 -0.05
C VAL A 91 -15.67 4.14 -1.22
N ILE A 92 -16.79 4.25 -1.96
CA ILE A 92 -16.94 5.23 -3.04
C ILE A 92 -16.84 6.65 -2.48
N GLU A 93 -17.50 6.94 -1.36
CA GLU A 93 -17.42 8.24 -0.69
C GLU A 93 -15.99 8.57 -0.26
N LEU A 94 -15.31 7.62 0.38
CA LEU A 94 -13.90 7.78 0.78
C LEU A 94 -13.01 8.04 -0.44
N ALA A 95 -13.19 7.29 -1.52
CA ALA A 95 -12.45 7.49 -2.76
C ALA A 95 -12.69 8.88 -3.35
N ALA A 96 -13.93 9.38 -3.33
CA ALA A 96 -14.26 10.73 -3.78
C ALA A 96 -13.58 11.81 -2.92
N MET A 97 -13.55 11.64 -1.59
CA MET A 97 -12.84 12.56 -0.69
C MET A 97 -11.34 12.58 -0.97
N ILE A 98 -10.73 11.41 -1.19
CA ILE A 98 -9.30 11.29 -1.52
C ILE A 98 -9.01 11.98 -2.85
N MET A 99 -9.80 11.72 -3.89
CA MET A 99 -9.60 12.34 -5.21
C MET A 99 -9.66 13.86 -5.13
N LYS A 100 -10.59 14.42 -4.34
CA LYS A 100 -10.67 15.87 -4.09
C LYS A 100 -9.42 16.44 -3.42
N GLY A 101 -8.72 15.64 -2.59
CA GLY A 101 -7.46 16.02 -1.96
C GLY A 101 -6.23 15.84 -2.85
N VAL A 102 -6.32 15.03 -3.90
CA VAL A 102 -5.22 14.73 -4.85
C VAL A 102 -5.11 15.74 -5.98
N ASP A 103 -6.13 16.60 -6.18
CA ASP A 103 -6.01 17.77 -7.06
C ASP A 103 -4.98 18.74 -6.47
N ILE A 104 -3.71 18.53 -6.86
CA ILE A 104 -2.61 19.45 -6.56
C ILE A 104 -3.03 20.80 -7.15
N PRO A 105 -3.14 21.87 -6.34
CA PRO A 105 -3.49 23.18 -6.87
C PRO A 105 -2.47 23.53 -7.96
N GLN A 106 -2.96 23.63 -9.20
CA GLN A 106 -2.16 23.99 -10.37
C GLN A 106 -1.71 25.44 -10.17
N VAL A 107 -0.57 25.63 -9.51
CA VAL A 107 0.01 26.96 -9.33
C VAL A 107 0.40 27.47 -10.70
N GLN A 108 -0.37 28.43 -11.19
CA GLN A 108 -0.08 29.06 -12.48
C GLN A 108 1.35 29.61 -12.47
N PRO A 109 2.14 29.37 -13.54
CA PRO A 109 3.51 29.82 -13.58
C PRO A 109 3.56 31.35 -13.44
N LYS A 110 4.48 31.85 -12.62
CA LYS A 110 4.67 33.31 -12.43
C LYS A 110 4.83 34.01 -13.78
N THR A 111 4.10 35.10 -13.98
CA THR A 111 4.19 35.93 -15.18
C THR A 111 5.59 36.55 -15.33
N LYS A 112 5.96 36.95 -16.56
CA LYS A 112 7.26 37.60 -16.84
C LYS A 112 7.47 38.86 -15.99
N GLY A 113 6.40 39.63 -15.74
CA GLY A 113 6.43 40.81 -14.88
C GLY A 113 6.69 40.48 -13.42
N ALA A 114 6.01 39.47 -12.87
CA ALA A 114 6.23 39.00 -11.51
C ALA A 114 7.67 38.53 -11.29
N ARG A 115 8.22 37.74 -12.23
CA ARG A 115 9.62 37.28 -12.18
C ARG A 115 10.63 38.44 -12.17
N LYS A 116 10.37 39.49 -12.96
CA LYS A 116 11.24 40.69 -12.99
C LYS A 116 11.21 41.43 -11.66
N ARG A 117 10.04 41.61 -11.04
CA ARG A 117 9.91 42.25 -9.73
C ARG A 117 10.62 41.46 -8.65
N ASP A 118 10.43 40.15 -8.60
CA ASP A 118 11.09 39.27 -7.62
C ASP A 118 12.61 39.30 -7.76
N LYS A 119 13.12 39.26 -9.00
CA LYS A 119 14.58 39.37 -9.26
C LYS A 119 15.14 40.70 -8.78
N TRP A 120 14.41 41.79 -9.00
CA TRP A 120 14.83 43.12 -8.56
C TRP A 120 14.79 43.25 -7.03
N ALA A 121 13.74 42.77 -6.38
CA ALA A 121 13.63 42.72 -4.93
C ALA A 121 14.76 41.90 -4.31
N GLY A 122 15.08 40.74 -4.90
CA GLY A 122 16.23 39.92 -4.49
C GLY A 122 17.57 40.64 -4.64
N ALA A 123 17.76 41.37 -5.74
CA ALA A 123 18.96 42.18 -5.94
C ALA A 123 19.08 43.32 -4.91
N GLN A 124 17.97 43.98 -4.56
CA GLN A 124 17.96 44.98 -3.50
C GLN A 124 18.25 44.39 -2.13
N ALA A 125 17.62 43.27 -1.78
CA ALA A 125 17.86 42.59 -0.51
C ALA A 125 19.34 42.17 -0.38
N LEU A 126 19.94 41.66 -1.45
CA LEU A 126 21.35 41.33 -1.50
C LEU A 126 22.25 42.57 -1.37
N ALA A 127 21.92 43.66 -2.07
CA ALA A 127 22.68 44.91 -1.97
C ALA A 127 22.61 45.51 -0.55
N ALA A 128 21.42 45.52 0.04
CA ALA A 128 21.20 45.97 1.41
C ALA A 128 21.92 45.07 2.44
N ALA A 129 21.92 43.75 2.23
CA ALA A 129 22.67 42.81 3.07
C ALA A 129 24.19 43.03 2.96
N LYS A 130 24.70 43.27 1.75
CA LYS A 130 26.13 43.59 1.52
C LYS A 130 26.54 44.90 2.17
N LEU A 131 25.70 45.94 2.09
CA LEU A 131 25.92 47.21 2.78
C LEU A 131 25.91 47.04 4.30
N LYS A 132 24.94 46.29 4.85
CA LYS A 132 24.90 45.96 6.28
C LYS A 132 26.12 45.15 6.73
N ALA A 133 26.65 44.30 5.86
CA ALA A 133 27.86 43.51 6.10
C ALA A 133 29.18 44.29 5.89
N GLY A 134 29.11 45.61 5.64
CA GLY A 134 30.29 46.47 5.49
C GLY A 134 31.02 46.32 4.15
N TYR A 135 30.41 45.69 3.15
CA TYR A 135 31.03 45.56 1.83
C TYR A 135 30.94 46.87 1.05
N VAL A 136 32.08 47.55 0.88
CA VAL A 136 32.25 48.69 -0.03
C VAL A 136 32.87 48.16 -1.32
N LYS A 137 32.16 48.34 -2.44
CA LYS A 137 32.65 47.89 -3.75
C LYS A 137 33.86 48.75 -4.14
N PRO A 138 35.07 48.17 -4.33
CA PRO A 138 36.19 48.92 -4.88
C PRO A 138 35.87 49.26 -6.35
N TYR A 139 36.10 50.52 -6.72
CA TYR A 139 35.87 51.04 -8.07
C TYR A 139 36.81 50.39 -9.09
#